data_AF-A0A935UYI5-F1
#
_entry.id   AF-A0A935UYI5-F1
#
_cell.length_a   1.000
_cell.length_b   1.000
_cell.length_c   1.000
_cell.angle_alpha   90.00
_cell.angle_beta   90.00
_cell.angle_gamma   90.00
#
_symmetry.space_group_name_H-M   'P 1'
#
loop_
_entity.id
_entity.type
_entity.pdbx_description
1 polymer ?
#
loop_
_entity_poly.entity_id
_entity_poly.type
_entity_poly.pdbx_seq_one_letter_code
_entity_poly.pdbx_strand_id
1 'polypeptide(L)'
;MLRSLFVVEGPHDEAVLGRLLRLRKLEAVTKLSALDSFWERLVPRTFPYRDDLRARVPVPSFYASNSYSVGILSAVGIDNLVRTANTSLLLLPDGLSGLGLVLDSDDRDVAVSWRTLQTQLSGLGDVEASA
;
A
#
# COMPACT_ATOMS: atom_id res chain seq x y z
N MET A 1 9.84 11.34 -11.51
CA MET A 1 8.53 10.67 -11.35
C MET A 1 8.21 10.67 -9.86
N LEU A 2 7.05 11.21 -9.47
CA LEU A 2 6.61 11.25 -8.07
C LEU A 2 5.98 9.91 -7.71
N ARG A 3 6.37 9.38 -6.55
CA ARG A 3 6.00 8.02 -6.12
C ARG A 3 5.16 8.05 -4.87
N SER A 4 3.96 7.49 -4.93
CA SER A 4 3.05 7.48 -3.79
C SER A 4 2.55 6.09 -3.52
N LEU A 5 2.53 5.71 -2.24
CA LEU A 5 1.97 4.44 -1.78
C LEU A 5 0.67 4.73 -1.06
N PHE A 6 -0.41 4.06 -1.46
CA PHE A 6 -1.65 4.02 -0.68
C PHE A 6 -1.78 2.64 -0.04
N VAL A 7 -2.08 2.62 1.26
CA VAL A 7 -2.50 1.41 1.96
C VAL A 7 -3.95 1.59 2.35
N VAL A 8 -4.78 0.65 1.90
CA VAL A 8 -6.22 0.68 2.08
C VAL A 8 -6.67 -0.53 2.89
N GLU A 9 -7.83 -0.43 3.53
CA GLU A 9 -8.38 -1.51 4.34
C GLU A 9 -8.75 -2.73 3.48
N GLY A 10 -9.48 -2.51 2.38
CA GLY A 10 -10.04 -3.60 1.59
C GLY A 10 -9.98 -3.39 0.07
N PRO A 11 -10.39 -4.41 -0.70
CA PRO A 11 -10.42 -4.35 -2.17
C PRO A 11 -11.45 -3.35 -2.70
N HIS A 12 -12.46 -2.98 -1.91
CA HIS A 12 -13.45 -1.98 -2.31
C HIS A 12 -12.82 -0.57 -2.35
N ASP A 13 -12.04 -0.21 -1.34
CA ASP A 13 -11.28 1.04 -1.28
C ASP A 13 -10.26 1.12 -2.41
N GLU A 14 -9.57 0.01 -2.65
CA GLU A 14 -8.62 -0.13 -3.75
C GLU A 14 -9.29 0.18 -5.09
N ALA A 15 -10.49 -0.37 -5.32
CA ALA A 15 -11.26 -0.13 -6.53
C ALA A 15 -11.69 1.34 -6.66
N VAL A 16 -12.12 1.98 -5.56
CA VAL A 16 -12.50 3.40 -5.54
C VAL A 16 -11.29 4.27 -5.87
N LEU A 17 -10.15 4.07 -5.20
CA LEU A 17 -8.92 4.81 -5.50
C LEU A 17 -8.46 4.58 -6.94
N GLY A 18 -8.48 3.33 -7.41
CA GLY A 18 -8.14 2.99 -8.78
C GLY A 18 -9.02 3.73 -9.80
N ARG A 19 -10.32 3.86 -9.52
CA ARG A 19 -11.24 4.65 -10.36
C ARG A 19 -10.89 6.14 -10.34
N LEU A 20 -10.58 6.71 -9.17
CA LEU A 20 -10.19 8.11 -9.05
C LEU A 20 -8.88 8.42 -9.80
N LEU A 21 -7.88 7.53 -9.70
CA LEU A 21 -6.61 7.67 -10.42
C LEU A 21 -6.80 7.64 -11.94
N ARG A 22 -7.68 6.75 -12.43
CA ARG A 22 -8.04 6.72 -13.86
C ARG A 22 -8.73 8.01 -14.32
N LEU A 23 -9.61 8.60 -13.51
CA LEU A 23 -10.21 9.91 -13.81
C LEU A 23 -9.15 11.04 -13.88
N ARG A 24 -8.01 10.86 -13.21
CA ARG A 24 -6.86 11.76 -13.28
C ARG A 24 -5.83 11.36 -14.36
N LYS A 25 -6.20 10.46 -15.27
CA LYS A 25 -5.37 9.99 -16.40
C LYS A 25 -4.12 9.19 -15.97
N LEU A 26 -4.16 8.53 -14.81
CA LEU A 26 -3.20 7.49 -14.50
C LEU A 26 -3.76 6.15 -14.99
N GLU A 27 -2.98 5.44 -15.79
CA GLU A 27 -3.36 4.15 -16.35
C GLU A 27 -2.93 3.02 -15.43
N ALA A 28 -3.70 1.93 -15.41
CA ALA A 28 -3.34 0.75 -14.65
C ALA A 28 -2.14 0.04 -15.29
N VAL A 29 -1.12 -0.25 -14.49
CA VAL A 29 0.04 -1.02 -14.92
C VAL A 29 -0.25 -2.51 -14.71
N THR A 30 -0.39 -3.25 -15.81
CA THR A 30 -0.80 -4.67 -15.79
C THR A 30 0.33 -5.63 -16.14
N LYS A 31 1.50 -5.12 -16.54
CA LYS A 31 2.66 -5.91 -16.92
C LYS A 31 3.85 -5.53 -16.06
N LEU A 32 4.56 -6.53 -15.54
CA LEU A 32 5.79 -6.32 -14.77
C LEU A 32 6.83 -5.53 -15.56
N SER A 33 6.95 -5.76 -16.87
CA SER A 33 7.89 -5.04 -17.74
C SER A 33 7.58 -3.55 -17.91
N ALA A 34 6.38 -3.10 -17.53
CA ALA A 34 5.95 -1.71 -17.57
C ALA A 34 5.89 -1.08 -16.16
N LEU A 35 6.25 -1.86 -15.13
CA LEU A 35 6.25 -1.39 -13.75
C LEU A 35 7.47 -0.49 -13.49
N ASP A 36 7.26 0.61 -12.78
CA ASP A 36 8.35 1.40 -12.23
C ASP A 36 9.16 0.51 -11.28
N SER A 37 10.46 0.36 -11.55
CA SER A 37 11.35 -0.56 -10.84
C SER A 37 11.38 -0.32 -9.32
N PHE A 38 10.99 0.88 -8.89
CA PHE A 38 10.76 1.21 -7.48
C PHE A 38 9.82 0.22 -6.77
N TRP A 39 8.79 -0.28 -7.46
CA TRP A 39 7.76 -1.16 -6.88
C TRP A 39 8.09 -2.65 -6.97
N GLU A 40 9.13 -3.04 -7.70
CA GLU A 40 9.42 -4.44 -8.00
C GLU A 40 9.60 -5.34 -6.77
N ARG A 41 10.04 -4.76 -5.65
CA ARG A 41 10.22 -5.48 -4.38
C ARG A 41 8.90 -5.79 -3.67
N LEU A 42 7.82 -5.10 -4.01
CA LEU A 42 6.48 -5.38 -3.48
C LEU A 42 5.74 -6.47 -4.26
N VAL A 43 6.22 -6.84 -5.45
CA VAL A 43 5.60 -7.88 -6.26
C VAL A 43 6.06 -9.26 -5.78
N PRO A 44 5.15 -10.14 -5.33
CA PRO A 44 5.50 -11.51 -4.97
C PRO A 44 6.12 -12.26 -6.16
N ARG A 45 7.28 -12.89 -5.94
CA ARG A 45 8.04 -13.60 -6.99
C ARG A 45 7.91 -15.12 -6.93
N THR A 46 7.18 -15.65 -5.94
CA THR A 46 7.03 -17.08 -5.71
C THR A 46 5.57 -17.50 -5.80
N PHE A 47 5.35 -18.68 -6.38
CA PHE A 47 4.06 -19.36 -6.46
C PHE A 47 4.29 -20.85 -6.11
N PRO A 48 3.38 -21.50 -5.36
CA PRO A 48 2.18 -20.96 -4.71
C PRO A 48 2.51 -19.95 -3.59
N TYR A 49 1.61 -19.00 -3.36
CA TYR A 49 1.77 -18.04 -2.27
C TYR A 49 1.52 -18.75 -0.94
N ARG A 50 2.52 -18.73 -0.04
CA ARG A 50 2.47 -19.40 1.28
C ARG A 50 2.14 -20.90 1.20
N ASP A 51 2.62 -21.58 0.17
CA ASP A 51 2.36 -23.02 -0.05
C ASP A 51 0.86 -23.38 -0.21
N ASP A 52 0.01 -22.39 -0.53
CA ASP A 52 -1.42 -22.60 -0.74
C ASP A 52 -1.81 -22.27 -2.20
N LEU A 53 -2.21 -23.31 -2.94
CA LEU A 53 -2.67 -23.20 -4.33
C LEU A 53 -3.98 -22.41 -4.47
N ARG A 54 -4.74 -22.24 -3.39
CA ARG A 54 -6.00 -21.48 -3.37
C ARG A 54 -5.83 -20.05 -2.88
N ALA A 55 -4.69 -19.71 -2.30
CA ALA A 55 -4.42 -18.37 -1.85
C ALA A 55 -4.31 -17.40 -3.04
N ARG A 56 -4.96 -16.24 -2.92
CA ARG A 56 -4.75 -15.15 -3.87
C ARG A 56 -3.35 -14.56 -3.64
N VAL A 57 -2.58 -14.43 -4.71
CA VAL A 57 -1.30 -13.72 -4.66
C VAL A 57 -1.60 -12.23 -4.41
N PRO A 58 -1.11 -11.62 -3.31
CA PRO A 58 -1.44 -10.25 -2.97
C PRO A 58 -0.57 -9.27 -3.77
N VAL A 59 -0.78 -9.23 -5.09
CA VAL A 59 -0.09 -8.27 -5.95
C VAL A 59 -0.73 -6.89 -5.73
N PRO A 60 0.06 -5.83 -5.42
CA PRO A 60 -0.49 -4.49 -5.30
C PRO A 60 -1.04 -4.01 -6.65
N SER A 61 -2.03 -3.12 -6.61
CA SER A 61 -2.46 -2.42 -7.80
C SER A 61 -1.52 -1.26 -8.11
N PHE A 62 -1.12 -1.13 -9.36
CA PHE A 62 -0.21 -0.07 -9.81
C PHE A 62 -0.87 0.82 -10.84
N TYR A 63 -0.62 2.12 -10.73
CA TYR A 63 -1.11 3.14 -11.65
C TYR A 63 0.00 4.13 -11.98
N ALA A 64 0.11 4.52 -13.25
CA ALA A 64 1.17 5.43 -13.68
C ALA A 64 0.70 6.43 -14.74
N SER A 65 1.42 7.55 -14.80
CA SER A 65 1.42 8.52 -15.89
C SER A 65 2.86 8.99 -16.11
N ASN A 66 3.08 9.95 -17.00
CA ASN A 66 4.42 10.50 -17.25
C ASN A 66 5.07 11.12 -16.00
N SER A 67 4.26 11.60 -15.05
CA SER A 67 4.74 12.34 -13.87
C SER A 67 4.58 11.56 -12.56
N TYR A 68 3.64 10.63 -12.49
CA TYR A 68 3.24 9.95 -11.25
C TYR A 68 3.31 8.43 -11.38
N SER A 69 3.68 7.78 -10.29
CA SER A 69 3.74 6.33 -10.14
C SER A 69 3.15 5.98 -8.78
N VAL A 70 2.09 5.17 -8.76
CA VAL A 70 1.27 4.95 -7.58
C VAL A 70 1.11 3.46 -7.34
N GLY A 71 1.46 3.00 -6.14
CA GLY A 71 1.12 1.67 -5.64
C GLY A 71 -0.08 1.74 -4.69
N ILE A 72 -0.96 0.75 -4.75
CA ILE A 72 -2.08 0.58 -3.82
C ILE A 72 -2.02 -0.83 -3.23
N LEU A 73 -1.99 -0.92 -1.90
CA LEU A 73 -1.96 -2.15 -1.14
C LEU A 73 -3.24 -2.30 -0.33
N SER A 74 -3.93 -3.44 -0.44
CA SER A 74 -4.99 -3.81 0.49
C SER A 74 -4.38 -4.53 1.71
N ALA A 75 -4.65 -4.01 2.91
CA ALA A 75 -4.19 -4.56 4.18
C ALA A 75 -5.04 -5.74 4.66
N VAL A 76 -6.21 -5.96 4.06
CA VAL A 76 -7.19 -6.99 4.48
C VAL A 76 -7.58 -6.78 5.95
N GLY A 77 -8.13 -5.60 6.24
CA GLY A 77 -8.63 -5.19 7.55
C GLY A 77 -7.76 -4.14 8.27
N ILE A 78 -8.42 -3.31 9.09
CA ILE A 78 -7.80 -2.18 9.81
C ILE A 78 -6.61 -2.56 10.70
N ASP A 79 -6.64 -3.71 11.39
CA ASP A 79 -5.58 -4.15 12.29
C ASP A 79 -4.25 -4.46 11.56
N ASN A 80 -4.31 -4.57 10.24
CA ASN A 80 -3.19 -4.89 9.39
C ASN A 80 -2.66 -3.66 8.65
N LEU A 81 -3.33 -2.51 8.72
CA LEU A 81 -3.03 -1.34 7.89
C LEU A 81 -1.62 -0.79 8.15
N VAL A 82 -1.30 -0.47 9.41
CA VAL A 82 0.03 0.07 9.77
C VAL A 82 1.12 -0.97 9.59
N ARG A 83 0.83 -2.24 9.92
CA ARG A 83 1.80 -3.32 9.70
C ARG A 83 2.13 -3.48 8.21
N THR A 84 1.11 -3.46 7.35
CA THR A 84 1.27 -3.55 5.89
C THR A 84 2.04 -2.35 5.36
N ALA A 85 1.72 -1.13 5.82
CA ALA A 85 2.45 0.07 5.46
C ALA A 85 3.93 -0.03 5.86
N ASN A 86 4.23 -0.37 7.12
CA ASN A 86 5.59 -0.46 7.63
C ASN A 86 6.40 -1.53 6.91
N THR A 87 5.86 -2.75 6.78
CA THR A 87 6.54 -3.83 6.04
C THR A 87 6.82 -3.44 4.60
N SER A 88 5.91 -2.70 3.96
CA SER A 88 6.13 -2.24 2.58
C SER A 88 7.19 -1.15 2.49
N LEU A 89 7.19 -0.19 3.42
CA LEU A 89 8.21 0.86 3.49
C LEU A 89 9.62 0.28 3.66
N LEU A 90 9.78 -0.74 4.51
CA LEU A 90 11.07 -1.42 4.72
C LEU A 90 11.60 -2.14 3.47
N LEU A 91 10.70 -2.54 2.55
CA LEU A 91 11.09 -3.18 1.30
C LEU A 91 11.45 -2.18 0.20
N LEU A 92 10.83 -1.00 0.22
CA LEU A 92 10.98 0.01 -0.81
C LEU A 92 12.35 0.70 -0.72
N PRO A 93 12.95 1.09 -1.86
CA PRO A 93 14.11 1.95 -1.84
C PRO A 93 13.71 3.39 -1.46
N ASP A 94 14.70 4.23 -1.17
CA ASP A 94 14.49 5.65 -0.90
C ASP A 94 13.81 6.37 -2.09
N GLY A 95 13.11 7.46 -1.79
CA GLY A 95 12.48 8.32 -2.81
C GLY A 95 10.97 8.13 -2.95
N LEU A 96 10.31 7.54 -1.94
CA LEU A 96 8.86 7.66 -1.79
C LEU A 96 8.48 9.13 -1.54
N SER A 97 7.59 9.68 -2.36
CA SER A 97 7.13 11.07 -2.23
C SER A 97 5.95 11.24 -1.28
N GLY A 98 5.23 10.15 -0.97
CA GLY A 98 4.14 10.19 0.01
C GLY A 98 3.54 8.83 0.32
N LEU A 99 3.03 8.70 1.54
CA LEU A 99 2.24 7.58 2.03
C LEU A 99 0.82 8.07 2.32
N GLY A 100 -0.18 7.41 1.75
CA GLY A 100 -1.59 7.60 2.06
C GLY A 100 -2.14 6.38 2.79
N LEU A 101 -2.86 6.61 3.88
CA LEU A 101 -3.61 5.58 4.60
C LEU A 101 -5.10 5.86 4.40
N VAL A 102 -5.85 4.86 3.92
CA VAL A 102 -7.30 4.96 3.70
C VAL A 102 -7.98 3.86 4.50
N LEU A 103 -8.96 4.25 5.31
CA LEU A 103 -9.67 3.39 6.23
C LEU A 103 -11.14 3.78 6.27
N ASP A 104 -12.01 2.81 6.54
CA ASP A 104 -13.42 3.07 6.74
C ASP A 104 -13.66 3.85 8.04
N SER A 105 -14.77 4.58 8.06
CA SER A 105 -15.15 5.49 9.15
C SER A 105 -16.38 5.01 9.93
N ASP A 106 -16.71 3.73 9.87
CA ASP A 106 -17.98 3.17 10.33
C ASP A 106 -17.92 2.54 11.74
N ASP A 107 -16.90 1.75 12.05
CA ASP A 107 -16.89 0.89 13.25
C ASP A 107 -16.37 1.58 14.54
N ARG A 108 -15.71 2.75 14.43
CA ARG A 108 -15.15 3.50 15.57
C ARG A 108 -15.25 5.01 15.35
N ASP A 109 -15.33 5.78 16.45
CA ASP A 109 -15.13 7.23 16.39
C ASP A 109 -13.81 7.51 15.65
N VAL A 110 -13.86 8.37 14.63
CA VAL A 110 -12.72 8.75 13.79
C VAL A 110 -11.53 9.18 14.66
N ALA A 111 -11.79 9.82 15.81
CA ALA A 111 -10.76 10.22 16.76
C ALA A 111 -10.03 9.01 17.37
N VAL A 112 -10.72 7.90 17.61
CA VAL A 112 -10.14 6.66 18.14
C VAL A 112 -9.31 5.96 17.07
N SER A 113 -9.83 5.79 15.86
CA SER A 113 -9.08 5.19 14.74
C SER A 113 -7.83 5.99 14.41
N TRP A 114 -7.94 7.33 14.39
CA TRP A 114 -6.80 8.23 14.20
C TRP A 114 -5.77 8.09 15.33
N ARG A 115 -6.20 8.04 16.59
CA ARG A 115 -5.30 7.87 17.74
C ARG A 115 -4.57 6.52 17.70
N THR A 116 -5.26 5.44 17.34
CA THR A 116 -4.64 4.13 17.15
C THR A 116 -3.56 4.17 16.07
N LEU A 117 -3.85 4.81 14.92
CA LEU A 117 -2.88 5.02 13.85
C LEU A 117 -1.68 5.84 14.34
N GLN A 118 -1.92 6.94 15.05
CA GLN A 118 -0.85 7.77 15.60
C GLN A 118 0.04 6.99 16.57
N THR A 119 -0.54 6.23 17.51
CA THR A 119 0.23 5.39 18.44
C THR A 119 1.06 4.34 17.70
N GLN A 120 0.47 3.67 16.71
CA GLN A 120 1.18 2.67 15.92
C GLN A 120 2.29 3.29 15.07
N LEU A 121 2.09 4.48 14.51
CA LEU A 121 3.12 5.20 13.73
C LEU A 121 4.24 5.76 14.62
N SER A 122 3.92 6.29 15.80
CA SER A 122 4.92 6.79 16.74
C SER A 122 5.81 5.66 17.28
N GLY A 123 5.25 4.48 17.52
CA GLY A 123 6.02 3.31 17.97
C GLY A 123 6.99 2.76 16.91
N LEU A 124 6.94 3.22 15.66
CA LEU A 124 7.90 2.83 14.61
C LEU A 124 9.24 3.57 14.74
N GLY A 125 9.26 4.78 15.31
CA GLY A 125 10.49 5.56 15.50
C GLY A 125 11.39 5.04 16.62
N ASP A 126 10.83 4.34 17.61
CA ASP A 126 11.57 3.84 18.77
C ASP A 126 12.32 2.52 18.52
N VAL A 127 11.97 1.78 17.45
CA VAL A 127 12.63 0.51 17.09
C VAL A 127 13.98 0.73 16.41
N GLU A 128 14.24 1.92 15.85
CA GLU A 128 15.52 2.28 15.22
C GLU A 128 16.62 2.67 16.23
N ALA A 129 16.28 2.87 17.52
CA ALA A 129 17.24 3.31 18.54
C ALA A 129 17.85 2.17 19.39
N SER A 130 17.56 0.90 19.08
CA SER A 130 18.00 -0.26 19.89
C SER A 130 18.67 -1.39 19.08
N ALA A 131 19.20 -1.10 17.89
CA ALA A 131 19.98 -2.05 17.08
C ALA A 131 21.41 -1.55 16.83
#